data_AF-A0A7S0Z291-F1
#
_entry.id   AF-A0A7S0Z291-F1
#
_cell.length_a   1.000
_cell.length_b   1.000
_cell.length_c   1.000
_cell.angle_alpha   90.00
_cell.angle_beta   90.00
_cell.angle_gamma   90.00
#
_symmetry.space_group_name_H-M   'P 1'
#
loop_
_entity.id
_entity.type
_entity.pdbx_description
1 polymer ?
#
loop_
_entity_poly.entity_id
_entity_poly.type
_entity_poly.pdbx_seq_one_letter_code
_entity_poly.pdbx_strand_id
1 'polypeptide(L)'
;KLWEALSGESGGRKMALTRLRASEGVLGENVKVDEKDFYALNLSLDDVGIESPFVVDTAAGASIVTPSFASKCKAKSTGVTASVSGGTSTAGGLQQVTLGRVSVVGEQGKFPLNTMMPIAMELPVPPHVGGLLGLDLLVRMGLLCISFPSSRAISFDDPAARASARSALLSGGLMREVPLFFIPPPA
;
A
#
# COMPACT_ATOMS: atom_id res chain seq x y z
N LYS A 1 -22.89 8.93 10.42
CA LYS A 1 -22.95 8.42 11.82
C LYS A 1 -21.59 7.88 12.31
N LEU A 2 -21.14 6.66 11.98
CA LEU A 2 -19.80 6.17 12.43
C LEU A 2 -18.63 7.00 11.87
N TRP A 3 -18.67 7.33 10.58
CA TRP A 3 -17.65 8.16 9.91
C TRP A 3 -17.49 9.56 10.51
N GLU A 4 -18.61 10.18 10.87
CA GLU A 4 -18.61 11.52 11.49
C GLU A 4 -18.10 11.45 12.93
N ALA A 5 -18.50 10.43 13.70
CA ALA A 5 -18.00 10.20 15.05
C ALA A 5 -16.47 9.98 15.08
N LEU A 6 -15.94 9.14 14.18
CA LEU A 6 -14.51 8.85 14.07
C LEU A 6 -13.67 10.05 13.59
N SER A 7 -14.27 10.98 12.85
CA SER A 7 -13.57 12.18 12.37
C SER A 7 -13.75 13.43 13.23
N GLY A 8 -14.80 13.48 14.05
CA GLY A 8 -15.13 14.64 14.88
C GLY A 8 -14.56 14.54 16.28
N GLU A 9 -14.78 13.41 16.98
CA GLU A 9 -14.41 13.28 18.40
C GLU A 9 -13.01 12.69 18.62
N SER A 10 -12.46 11.99 17.63
CA SER A 10 -11.20 11.22 17.78
C SER A 10 -9.96 11.87 17.15
N GLY A 11 -10.10 13.02 16.50
CA GLY A 11 -9.00 13.67 15.76
C GLY A 11 -8.52 12.89 14.53
N GLY A 12 -9.35 11.99 13.98
CA GLY A 12 -8.99 11.16 12.82
C GLY A 12 -8.81 11.96 11.53
N ARG A 13 -7.74 11.70 10.79
CA ARG A 13 -7.41 12.33 9.51
C ARG A 13 -8.11 11.62 8.35
N LYS A 14 -8.79 12.37 7.50
CA LYS A 14 -9.50 11.86 6.31
C LYS A 14 -8.57 11.81 5.10
N MET A 15 -8.62 10.70 4.38
CA MET A 15 -7.91 10.52 3.13
C MET A 15 -8.91 10.11 2.05
N ALA A 16 -8.86 10.79 0.92
CA ALA A 16 -9.62 10.42 -0.26
C ALA A 16 -8.96 9.21 -0.91
N LEU A 17 -9.75 8.17 -1.19
CA LEU A 17 -9.32 7.04 -1.99
C LEU A 17 -9.70 7.30 -3.44
N THR A 18 -8.75 7.10 -4.34
CA THR A 18 -9.02 7.12 -5.77
C THR A 18 -9.50 5.73 -6.18
N ARG A 19 -10.71 5.64 -6.72
CA ARG A 19 -11.22 4.41 -7.32
C ARG A 19 -10.54 4.18 -8.67
N LEU A 20 -9.95 3.00 -8.87
CA LEU A 20 -9.35 2.56 -10.13
C LEU A 20 -10.15 1.36 -10.65
N ARG A 21 -10.66 1.43 -11.88
CA ARG A 21 -11.48 0.34 -12.45
C ARG A 21 -10.63 -0.63 -13.25
N ALA A 22 -10.78 -1.93 -13.00
CA ALA A 22 -10.13 -2.98 -13.80
C ALA A 22 -10.25 -2.77 -15.33
N SER A 23 -11.44 -2.36 -15.79
CA SER A 23 -11.78 -2.14 -17.21
C SER A 23 -11.12 -0.92 -17.86
N GLU A 24 -10.46 -0.04 -17.09
CA GLU A 24 -9.70 1.11 -17.58
C GLU A 24 -8.23 0.74 -17.90
N GLY A 25 -7.96 -0.55 -18.11
CA GLY A 25 -6.62 -1.09 -18.42
C GLY A 25 -5.76 -1.29 -17.18
N VAL A 26 -6.38 -1.62 -16.04
CA VAL A 26 -5.73 -1.46 -14.74
C VAL A 26 -4.84 -2.62 -14.34
N LEU A 27 -5.06 -3.83 -14.83
CA LEU A 27 -4.13 -4.93 -14.66
C LEU A 27 -3.82 -5.48 -16.06
N GLY A 28 -2.55 -5.74 -16.40
CA GLY A 28 -2.07 -5.95 -17.78
C GLY A 28 -2.89 -6.97 -18.61
N GLU A 29 -2.74 -6.97 -19.94
CA GLU A 29 -3.63 -7.66 -20.92
C GLU A 29 -3.99 -9.13 -20.62
N ASN A 30 -3.21 -9.82 -19.79
CA ASN A 30 -3.42 -11.22 -19.41
C ASN A 30 -4.04 -11.43 -18.01
N VAL A 31 -4.47 -10.38 -17.31
CA VAL A 31 -5.14 -10.49 -16.01
C VAL A 31 -6.63 -10.31 -16.18
N LYS A 32 -7.37 -11.43 -16.20
CA LYS A 32 -8.83 -11.41 -16.02
C LYS A 32 -9.15 -11.05 -14.57
N VAL A 33 -9.29 -9.76 -14.32
CA VAL A 33 -9.91 -9.28 -13.09
C VAL A 33 -11.42 -9.49 -13.25
N ASP A 34 -12.07 -10.09 -12.25
CA ASP A 34 -13.50 -9.81 -12.00
C ASP A 34 -13.69 -8.28 -12.07
N GLU A 35 -14.85 -7.77 -12.48
CA GLU A 35 -15.17 -6.34 -12.46
C GLU A 35 -15.07 -5.77 -11.03
N LYS A 36 -13.86 -5.54 -10.56
CA LYS A 36 -13.52 -5.17 -9.20
C LYS A 36 -12.89 -3.81 -9.22
N ASP A 37 -13.44 -2.97 -8.36
CA ASP A 37 -12.90 -1.67 -8.07
C ASP A 37 -11.72 -1.81 -7.13
N PHE A 38 -10.59 -1.22 -7.52
CA PHE A 38 -9.47 -1.02 -6.64
C PHE A 38 -9.54 0.37 -6.03
N TYR A 39 -8.96 0.52 -4.84
CA TYR A 39 -8.87 1.79 -4.15
C TYR A 39 -7.41 2.12 -3.94
N ALA A 40 -7.01 3.32 -4.32
CA ALA A 40 -5.64 3.78 -4.22
C ALA A 40 -5.52 5.00 -3.29
N LEU A 41 -4.40 5.05 -2.57
CA LEU A 41 -3.94 6.23 -1.85
C LEU A 41 -2.83 6.90 -2.66
N ASN A 42 -2.86 8.23 -2.71
CA ASN A 42 -1.77 8.99 -3.32
C ASN A 42 -0.65 9.16 -2.30
N LEU A 43 0.56 8.72 -2.67
CA LEU A 43 1.77 8.93 -1.89
C LEU A 43 2.65 9.99 -2.57
N SER A 44 3.26 10.83 -1.76
CA SER A 44 4.35 11.74 -2.10
C SER A 44 5.67 11.14 -1.63
N LEU A 45 6.61 10.92 -2.53
CA LEU A 45 7.99 10.58 -2.20
C LEU A 45 8.79 11.87 -2.06
N ASP A 46 8.91 12.34 -0.83
CA ASP A 46 9.35 13.70 -0.51
C ASP A 46 10.79 13.96 -0.93
N ASP A 47 11.64 12.93 -0.93
CA ASP A 47 13.06 13.05 -1.28
C ASP A 47 13.30 13.19 -2.80
N VAL A 48 12.32 12.82 -3.63
CA VAL A 48 12.44 12.86 -5.11
C VAL A 48 11.35 13.69 -5.79
N GLY A 49 10.38 14.22 -5.03
CA GLY A 49 9.31 15.09 -5.55
C GLY A 49 8.33 14.37 -6.48
N ILE A 50 8.15 13.05 -6.32
CA ILE A 50 7.24 12.24 -7.13
C ILE A 50 5.97 11.97 -6.32
N GLU A 51 4.81 12.23 -6.92
CA GLU A 51 3.52 11.77 -6.41
C GLU A 51 2.97 10.66 -7.29
N SER A 52 2.41 9.62 -6.67
CA SER A 52 1.91 8.44 -7.38
C SER A 52 0.79 7.75 -6.60
N PRO A 53 -0.24 7.23 -7.27
CA PRO A 53 -1.23 6.37 -6.63
C PRO A 53 -0.60 5.01 -6.32
N PHE A 54 -0.98 4.44 -5.17
CA PHE A 54 -0.70 3.06 -4.80
C PHE A 54 -1.99 2.37 -4.37
N VAL A 55 -2.22 1.17 -4.89
CA VAL A 55 -3.41 0.37 -4.58
C VAL A 55 -3.30 -0.14 -3.15
N VAL A 56 -4.38 0.00 -2.38
CA VAL A 56 -4.45 -0.51 -1.02
C VAL A 56 -4.69 -2.02 -1.05
N ASP A 57 -3.76 -2.78 -0.48
CA ASP A 57 -3.85 -4.24 -0.35
C ASP A 57 -3.70 -4.62 1.13
N THR A 58 -4.82 -4.83 1.81
CA THR A 58 -4.83 -5.22 3.21
C THR A 58 -4.41 -6.67 3.44
N ALA A 59 -4.29 -7.47 2.40
CA ALA A 59 -3.78 -8.83 2.51
C ALA A 59 -2.24 -8.86 2.41
N ALA A 60 -1.65 -7.95 1.62
CA ALA A 60 -0.20 -7.81 1.50
C ALA A 60 0.44 -7.46 2.85
N GLY A 61 1.26 -8.35 3.40
CA GLY A 61 2.08 -8.07 4.59
C GLY A 61 3.07 -6.91 4.40
N ALA A 62 3.69 -6.79 3.22
CA ALA A 62 4.62 -5.74 2.87
C ALA A 62 4.17 -5.02 1.59
N SER A 63 4.47 -3.73 1.51
CA SER A 63 4.26 -2.93 0.31
C SER A 63 5.19 -3.37 -0.82
N ILE A 64 4.71 -3.28 -2.05
CA ILE A 64 5.40 -3.76 -3.24
C ILE A 64 5.39 -2.66 -4.30
N VAL A 65 6.47 -2.56 -5.06
CA VAL A 65 6.58 -1.63 -6.19
C VAL A 65 7.10 -2.32 -7.43
N THR A 66 6.73 -1.80 -8.59
CA THR A 66 7.31 -2.26 -9.86
C THR A 66 8.78 -1.85 -9.95
N PRO A 67 9.64 -2.65 -10.61
CA PRO A 67 11.03 -2.27 -10.85
C PRO A 67 11.17 -0.95 -11.63
N SER A 68 10.24 -0.67 -12.56
CA SER A 68 10.20 0.58 -13.32
C SER A 68 9.93 1.79 -12.41
N PHE A 69 8.99 1.67 -11.47
CA PHE A 69 8.72 2.71 -10.48
C PHE A 69 9.89 2.89 -9.49
N ALA A 70 10.47 1.80 -9.01
CA ALA A 70 11.66 1.84 -8.16
C ALA A 70 12.82 2.58 -8.85
N SER A 71 13.03 2.29 -10.14
CA SER A 71 14.05 2.97 -10.97
C SER A 71 13.76 4.46 -11.14
N LYS A 72 12.50 4.82 -11.45
CA LYS A 72 12.04 6.21 -11.54
C LYS A 72 12.31 7.00 -10.26
N CYS A 73 12.13 6.35 -9.11
CA CYS A 73 12.35 6.95 -7.79
C CYS A 73 13.81 6.89 -7.33
N LYS A 74 14.74 6.39 -8.15
CA LYS A 74 16.14 6.18 -7.78
C LYS A 74 16.27 5.39 -6.47
N ALA A 75 15.43 4.38 -6.32
CA ALA A 75 15.36 3.55 -5.13
C ALA A 75 16.73 2.91 -4.85
N LYS A 76 17.08 2.80 -3.57
CA LYS A 76 18.36 2.20 -3.15
C LYS A 76 18.11 0.82 -2.57
N SER A 77 19.01 -0.12 -2.85
CA SER A 77 19.01 -1.42 -2.16
C SER A 77 19.09 -1.23 -0.64
N THR A 78 18.30 -1.98 0.13
CA THR A 78 18.50 -2.08 1.59
C THR A 78 19.50 -3.19 1.96
N GLY A 79 19.89 -4.04 1.00
CA GLY A 79 20.67 -5.26 1.24
C GLY A 79 19.86 -6.44 1.77
N VAL A 80 18.56 -6.25 2.00
CA VAL A 80 17.64 -7.31 2.46
C VAL A 80 16.93 -7.92 1.25
N THR A 81 16.80 -9.24 1.24
CA THR A 81 15.96 -9.97 0.30
C THR A 81 14.70 -10.47 0.99
N ALA A 82 13.63 -10.64 0.22
CA ALA A 82 12.35 -11.13 0.68
C ALA A 82 11.84 -12.24 -0.25
N SER A 83 10.93 -13.05 0.30
CA SER A 83 10.14 -13.99 -0.46
C SER A 83 8.68 -13.56 -0.40
N VAL A 84 8.01 -13.63 -1.53
CA VAL A 84 6.61 -13.26 -1.68
C VAL A 84 5.83 -14.49 -2.12
N SER A 85 4.77 -14.80 -1.39
CA SER A 85 3.84 -15.89 -1.67
C SER A 85 2.48 -15.30 -2.03
N GLY A 86 2.18 -15.26 -3.33
CA GLY A 86 0.87 -14.87 -3.86
C GLY A 86 -0.04 -16.07 -4.08
N GLY A 87 -1.33 -15.80 -4.32
CA GLY A 87 -2.34 -16.83 -4.57
C GLY A 87 -2.04 -17.81 -5.72
N THR A 88 -1.15 -17.43 -6.66
CA THR A 88 -0.76 -18.27 -7.82
C THR A 88 0.73 -18.41 -8.06
N SER A 89 1.56 -17.70 -7.31
CA SER A 89 2.98 -17.65 -7.59
C SER A 89 3.79 -17.41 -6.34
N THR A 90 4.92 -18.09 -6.23
CA THR A 90 5.93 -17.83 -5.21
C THR A 90 7.18 -17.27 -5.90
N ALA A 91 7.66 -16.12 -5.44
CA ALA A 91 8.89 -15.51 -5.90
C ALA A 91 9.83 -15.30 -4.72
N GLY A 92 11.02 -15.90 -4.79
CA GLY A 92 12.06 -15.82 -3.75
C GLY A 92 13.23 -14.95 -4.17
N GLY A 93 13.96 -14.40 -3.19
CA GLY A 93 15.15 -13.59 -3.45
C GLY A 93 14.86 -12.21 -4.03
N LEU A 94 13.63 -11.72 -3.88
CA LEU A 94 13.25 -10.38 -4.33
C LEU A 94 13.94 -9.32 -3.50
N GLN A 95 14.36 -8.24 -4.14
CA GLN A 95 15.12 -7.19 -3.46
C GLN A 95 14.19 -6.25 -2.71
N GLN A 96 14.47 -6.02 -1.42
CA GLN A 96 13.90 -4.88 -0.72
C GLN A 96 14.70 -3.62 -1.07
N VAL A 97 13.97 -2.57 -1.42
CA VAL A 97 14.52 -1.26 -1.75
C VAL A 97 14.00 -0.22 -0.76
N THR A 98 14.67 0.92 -0.65
CA THR A 98 14.16 2.11 0.04
C THR A 98 13.79 3.17 -0.98
N LEU A 99 12.59 3.73 -0.82
CA LEU A 99 12.09 4.86 -1.60
C LEU A 99 12.36 6.21 -0.93
N GLY A 100 13.06 6.21 0.22
CA GLY A 100 13.23 7.40 1.04
C GLY A 100 11.97 7.74 1.83
N ARG A 101 11.87 9.00 2.27
CA ARG A 101 10.73 9.50 3.05
C ARG A 101 9.49 9.60 2.17
N VAL A 102 8.38 9.11 2.69
CA VAL A 102 7.08 9.21 2.04
C VAL A 102 6.07 9.90 2.94
N SER A 103 5.14 10.59 2.29
CA SER A 103 3.97 11.20 2.89
C SER A 103 2.71 10.72 2.15
N VAL A 104 1.60 10.56 2.87
CA VAL A 104 0.29 10.35 2.24
C VAL A 104 -0.30 11.70 1.90
N VAL A 105 -0.84 11.84 0.70
CA VAL A 105 -1.57 13.03 0.27
C VAL A 105 -3.00 12.91 0.77
N GLY A 106 -3.38 13.74 1.74
CA GLY A 106 -4.73 13.83 2.27
C GLY A 106 -5.43 15.14 1.90
N GLU A 107 -6.72 15.24 2.23
CA GLU A 107 -7.54 16.44 1.94
C GLU A 107 -7.02 17.70 2.65
N GLN A 108 -6.33 17.53 3.78
CA GLN A 108 -5.80 18.61 4.62
C GLN A 108 -4.28 18.82 4.45
N GLY A 109 -3.66 18.16 3.46
CA GLY A 109 -2.22 18.26 3.19
C GLY A 109 -1.50 16.91 3.26
N LYS A 110 -0.16 16.97 3.30
CA LYS A 110 0.71 15.79 3.32
C LYS A 110 0.93 15.28 4.74
N PHE A 111 0.85 13.97 4.92
CA PHE A 111 1.02 13.30 6.20
C PHE A 111 2.26 12.40 6.18
N PRO A 112 3.34 12.73 6.90
CA PRO A 112 4.59 11.98 6.82
C PRO A 112 4.46 10.59 7.46
N LEU A 113 4.94 9.56 6.75
CA LEU A 113 4.96 8.16 7.20
C LEU A 113 6.37 7.62 7.47
N ASN A 114 7.39 8.48 7.36
CA ASN A 114 8.82 8.14 7.36
C ASN A 114 9.23 7.30 6.13
N THR A 115 10.30 6.51 6.27
CA THR A 115 10.90 5.77 5.15
C THR A 115 10.05 4.56 4.74
N MET A 116 9.78 4.45 3.44
CA MET A 116 9.13 3.29 2.83
C MET A 116 10.18 2.32 2.28
N MET A 117 10.05 1.03 2.62
CA MET A 117 11.00 -0.01 2.22
C MET A 117 10.27 -1.17 1.52
N PRO A 118 9.74 -0.96 0.31
CA PRO A 118 8.95 -1.98 -0.37
C PRO A 118 9.84 -3.07 -0.98
N ILE A 119 9.18 -4.16 -1.38
CA ILE A 119 9.79 -5.21 -2.21
C ILE A 119 9.63 -4.80 -3.67
N ALA A 120 10.71 -4.86 -4.46
CA ALA A 120 10.66 -4.66 -5.90
C ALA A 120 10.24 -5.96 -6.59
N MET A 121 9.09 -5.95 -7.27
CA MET A 121 8.53 -7.11 -7.98
C MET A 121 7.67 -6.63 -9.15
N GLU A 122 7.68 -7.39 -10.25
CA GLU A 122 6.72 -7.12 -11.33
C GLU A 122 5.29 -7.29 -10.82
N LEU A 123 4.47 -6.27 -11.05
CA LEU A 123 3.09 -6.21 -10.64
C LEU A 123 2.26 -5.95 -11.90
N PRO A 124 1.13 -6.64 -12.08
CA PRO A 124 0.24 -6.32 -13.18
C PRO A 124 -0.60 -5.11 -12.79
N VAL A 125 -0.02 -3.95 -12.53
CA VAL A 125 -0.70 -2.69 -12.22
C VAL A 125 -0.50 -1.68 -13.37
N PRO A 126 -1.30 -0.61 -13.49
CA PRO A 126 -1.10 0.35 -14.57
C PRO A 126 0.27 1.02 -14.45
N PRO A 127 0.90 1.47 -15.55
CA PRO A 127 2.22 2.12 -15.52
C PRO A 127 2.29 3.39 -14.66
N HIS A 128 1.15 4.02 -14.37
CA HIS A 128 1.06 5.22 -13.54
C HIS A 128 0.86 4.92 -12.04
N VAL A 129 0.64 3.65 -11.66
CA VAL A 129 0.52 3.22 -10.26
C VAL A 129 1.90 2.80 -9.76
N GLY A 130 2.26 3.30 -8.58
CA GLY A 130 3.57 3.04 -7.98
C GLY A 130 3.73 1.62 -7.45
N GLY A 131 2.61 1.01 -7.04
CA GLY A 131 2.55 -0.37 -6.60
C GLY A 131 1.39 -0.63 -5.63
N LEU A 132 1.62 -1.56 -4.70
CA LEU A 132 0.66 -2.00 -3.68
C LEU A 132 1.10 -1.50 -2.29
N LEU A 133 0.16 -1.00 -1.49
CA LEU A 133 0.36 -0.68 -0.07
C LEU A 133 -0.09 -1.84 0.78
N GLY A 134 0.88 -2.47 1.42
CA GLY A 134 0.65 -3.53 2.38
C GLY A 134 0.44 -3.02 3.81
N LEU A 135 0.15 -3.95 4.70
CA LEU A 135 -0.05 -3.74 6.13
C LEU A 135 1.13 -3.05 6.80
N ASP A 136 2.36 -3.28 6.34
CA ASP A 136 3.57 -2.63 6.88
C ASP A 136 3.50 -1.10 6.87
N LEU A 137 2.81 -0.52 5.88
CA LEU A 137 2.62 0.91 5.73
C LEU A 137 1.25 1.35 6.25
N LEU A 138 0.19 0.58 5.99
CA LEU A 138 -1.16 0.88 6.49
C LEU A 138 -1.21 0.95 8.02
N VAL A 139 -0.49 0.08 8.72
CA VAL A 139 -0.39 0.13 10.19
C VAL A 139 0.40 1.35 10.67
N ARG A 140 1.45 1.77 9.96
CA ARG A 140 2.21 3.00 10.31
C ARG A 140 1.36 4.25 10.14
N MET A 141 0.47 4.24 9.16
CA MET A 141 -0.55 5.27 8.99
C MET A 141 -1.56 5.29 10.13
N GLY A 142 -1.61 4.29 11.01
CA GLY A 142 -2.73 4.13 11.95
C GLY A 142 -4.06 3.96 11.19
N LEU A 143 -4.02 3.41 9.97
CA LEU A 143 -5.19 3.23 9.13
C LEU A 143 -5.99 2.04 9.66
N LEU A 144 -7.11 2.36 10.30
CA LEU A 144 -7.95 1.41 11.04
C LEU A 144 -9.24 1.08 10.28
N CYS A 145 -9.66 1.93 9.35
CA CYS A 145 -10.94 1.75 8.64
C CYS A 145 -10.89 2.29 7.21
N ILE A 146 -11.36 1.47 6.28
CA ILE A 146 -11.62 1.83 4.88
C ILE A 146 -13.14 1.75 4.67
N SER A 147 -13.73 2.84 4.19
CA SER A 147 -15.14 2.87 3.79
C SER A 147 -15.23 2.91 2.27
N PHE A 148 -15.46 1.74 1.67
CA PHE A 148 -15.60 1.59 0.22
C PHE A 148 -16.81 2.33 -0.38
N PRO A 149 -18.01 2.35 0.25
CA PRO A 149 -19.16 3.10 -0.29
C PRO A 149 -18.91 4.61 -0.39
N SER A 150 -17.98 5.14 0.41
CA SER A 150 -17.63 6.56 0.41
C SER A 150 -16.25 6.87 -0.19
N SER A 151 -15.51 5.86 -0.66
CA SER A 151 -14.13 5.99 -1.18
C SER A 151 -13.22 6.79 -0.23
N ARG A 152 -13.27 6.47 1.07
CA ARG A 152 -12.48 7.19 2.08
C ARG A 152 -11.80 6.25 3.07
N ALA A 153 -10.65 6.68 3.57
CA ALA A 153 -9.94 6.04 4.68
C ALA A 153 -9.77 7.02 5.87
N ILE A 154 -9.85 6.49 7.10
CA ILE A 154 -9.51 7.23 8.32
C ILE A 154 -8.22 6.67 8.92
N SER A 155 -7.30 7.58 9.20
CA SER A 155 -6.12 7.35 10.03
C SER A 155 -6.34 8.00 11.40
N PHE A 156 -5.94 7.32 12.47
CA PHE A 156 -5.87 7.93 13.80
C PHE A 156 -4.41 8.21 14.16
N ASP A 157 -4.16 9.39 14.74
CA ASP A 157 -2.83 9.81 15.16
C ASP A 157 -2.39 9.19 16.50
N ASP A 158 -3.12 8.23 17.06
CA ASP A 158 -2.81 7.63 18.36
C ASP A 158 -1.49 6.81 18.28
N PRO A 159 -0.42 7.25 18.97
CA PRO A 159 0.85 6.51 19.02
C PRO A 159 0.69 5.12 19.67
N ALA A 160 -0.24 4.95 20.62
CA ALA A 160 -0.45 3.69 21.32
C ALA A 160 -1.12 2.65 20.42
N ALA A 161 -2.15 3.05 19.67
CA ALA A 161 -2.77 2.20 18.64
C ALA A 161 -1.76 1.76 17.57
N ARG A 162 -0.90 2.68 17.10
CA ARG A 162 0.17 2.37 16.13
C ARG A 162 1.20 1.39 16.68
N ALA A 163 1.62 1.54 17.93
CA ALA A 163 2.56 0.64 18.59
C ALA A 163 1.98 -0.77 18.79
N SER A 164 0.71 -0.86 19.18
CA SER A 164 0.00 -2.13 19.39
C SER A 164 -0.15 -2.92 18.08
N ALA A 165 -0.63 -2.26 17.01
CA ALA A 165 -0.76 -2.90 15.70
C ALA A 165 0.58 -3.35 15.11
N ARG A 166 1.65 -2.55 15.30
CA ARG A 166 3.01 -2.93 14.90
C ARG A 166 3.54 -4.14 15.67
N SER A 167 3.29 -4.19 16.98
CA SER A 167 3.70 -5.32 17.82
C SER A 167 3.00 -6.60 17.39
N ALA A 168 1.71 -6.55 17.08
CA ALA A 168 0.94 -7.70 16.61
C ALA A 168 1.49 -8.27 15.28
N LEU A 169 1.86 -7.41 14.33
CA LEU A 169 2.48 -7.82 13.05
C LEU A 169 3.85 -8.47 13.25
N LEU A 170 4.68 -7.93 14.14
CA LEU A 170 6.00 -8.48 14.46
C LEU A 170 5.89 -9.85 15.15
N SER A 171 4.96 -9.99 16.10
CA SER A 171 4.72 -11.26 16.80
C SER A 171 4.09 -12.34 15.92
N GLY A 172 3.37 -11.94 14.86
CA GLY A 172 2.71 -12.86 13.92
C GLY A 172 3.61 -13.40 12.81
N GLY A 173 4.90 -13.04 12.75
CA GLY A 173 5.81 -13.53 11.70
C GLY A 173 5.59 -12.94 10.30
N LEU A 174 4.63 -12.03 10.12
CA LEU A 174 4.23 -11.38 8.86
C LEU A 174 5.31 -10.46 8.23
N MET A 175 6.48 -10.37 8.84
CA MET A 175 7.65 -9.66 8.29
C MET A 175 8.62 -10.61 7.55
N ARG A 176 8.34 -11.92 7.49
CA ARG A 176 9.18 -12.91 6.74
C ARG A 176 8.46 -13.59 5.59
N GLU A 177 7.14 -13.73 5.66
CA GLU A 177 6.29 -14.16 4.55
C GLU A 177 5.19 -13.12 4.33
N VAL A 178 5.05 -12.68 3.07
CA VAL A 178 4.07 -11.68 2.65
C VAL A 178 2.96 -12.40 1.88
N PRO A 179 1.83 -12.72 2.53
CA PRO A 179 0.68 -13.25 1.80
C PRO A 179 0.17 -12.17 0.85
N LEU A 180 -0.01 -12.49 -0.40
CA LEU A 180 -0.58 -11.60 -1.42
C LEU A 180 -1.90 -12.19 -1.89
N PHE A 181 -3.02 -11.49 -1.67
CA PHE A 181 -4.27 -11.85 -2.34
C PHE A 181 -4.26 -11.26 -3.75
N PHE A 182 -3.57 -11.94 -4.65
CA PHE A 182 -3.92 -11.88 -6.07
C PHE A 182 -4.88 -13.04 -6.33
N ILE A 183 -6.10 -12.71 -6.78
CA ILE A 183 -7.02 -13.73 -7.26
C ILE A 183 -6.37 -14.36 -8.52
N PRO A 184 -6.22 -15.69 -8.57
CA PRO A 184 -5.70 -16.39 -9.74
C PRO A 184 -6.45 -16.03 -11.03
N PRO A 185 -5.80 -16.04 -12.21
CA PRO A 185 -6.56 -16.29 -13.42
C PRO A 185 -7.15 -17.71 -13.32
N PRO A 186 -8.44 -17.92 -13.68
CA PRO A 186 -8.99 -19.25 -13.82
C PRO A 186 -8.28 -20.00 -14.96
N ALA A 187 -8.15 -21.32 -14.79
CA ALA A 187 -7.59 -22.27 -15.74
C ALA A 187 -8.30 -22.30 -17.09
#